data_AF-H1SEV3-F1
#
_entry.id   AF-H1SEV3-F1
#
_cell.length_a   1.000
_cell.length_b   1.000
_cell.length_c   1.000
_cell.angle_alpha   90.00
_cell.angle_beta   90.00
_cell.angle_gamma   90.00
#
_symmetry.space_group_name_H-M   'P 1'
#
loop_
_entity.id
_entity.type
_entity.pdbx_description
1 polymer ?
#
loop_
_entity_poly.entity_id
_entity_poly.type
_entity_poly.pdbx_seq_one_letter_code
_entity_poly.pdbx_strand_id
1 'polypeptide(L)'
;VSNDLEPALKIEDTAFGFHYVALRKTNTPRTLNARVVPFIVPYGRIIPAPAFQFTVLEVPEDDTHTSTFLVVHGNEPVNEDRIIELLGLDNPQYYNRQTCTFTASWADAFGQDRARMKENWTGLRGVEVEDATIGLSQGPLYDRSREHLVPADQAVTRVRRVLLESVKRAMENEPLRAVGLDLRGVSACDTQLEEGAAWQDLLPSHRETPVA
;
A
#
# COMPACT_ATOMS: atom_id res chain seq x y z
N VAL A 1 -9.34 -14.59 -12.42
CA VAL A 1 -8.90 -13.18 -12.37
C VAL A 1 -10.13 -12.31 -12.53
N SER A 2 -10.31 -11.32 -11.66
CA SER A 2 -11.44 -10.39 -11.75
C SER A 2 -11.03 -9.15 -12.55
N ASN A 3 -11.92 -8.71 -13.45
CA ASN A 3 -11.79 -7.43 -14.17
C ASN A 3 -12.75 -6.37 -13.60
N ASP A 4 -13.25 -6.58 -12.38
CA ASP A 4 -14.16 -5.67 -11.70
C ASP A 4 -13.40 -4.43 -11.20
N LEU A 5 -13.77 -3.27 -11.74
CA LEU A 5 -13.17 -1.98 -11.42
C LEU A 5 -13.84 -1.29 -10.22
N GLU A 6 -14.92 -1.86 -9.68
CA GLU A 6 -15.69 -1.31 -8.56
C GLU A 6 -15.71 -2.29 -7.37
N PRO A 7 -14.56 -2.49 -6.69
CA PRO A 7 -14.51 -3.41 -5.56
C PRO A 7 -15.34 -2.89 -4.37
N ALA A 8 -16.03 -3.80 -3.69
CA ALA A 8 -16.58 -3.50 -2.37
C ALA A 8 -15.46 -3.53 -1.32
N LEU A 9 -15.21 -2.40 -0.66
CA LEU A 9 -14.23 -2.28 0.41
C LEU A 9 -14.86 -2.59 1.77
N LYS A 10 -14.15 -3.38 2.59
CA LYS A 10 -14.47 -3.57 4.00
C LYS A 10 -13.20 -3.42 4.83
N ILE A 11 -13.31 -2.82 6.02
CA ILE A 11 -12.19 -2.50 6.91
C ILE A 11 -12.48 -3.08 8.29
N GLU A 12 -11.48 -3.67 8.93
CA GLU A 12 -11.50 -4.11 10.33
C GLU A 12 -10.29 -3.52 11.05
N ASP A 13 -10.52 -2.89 12.21
CA ASP A 13 -9.43 -2.35 13.04
C ASP A 13 -8.72 -3.51 13.76
N THR A 14 -7.39 -3.44 13.88
CA THR A 14 -6.56 -4.48 14.50
C THR A 14 -5.63 -3.87 15.56
N ALA A 15 -4.99 -4.73 16.36
CA ALA A 15 -4.02 -4.28 17.37
C ALA A 15 -2.78 -3.60 16.74
N PHE A 16 -2.43 -3.96 15.51
CA PHE A 16 -1.30 -3.39 14.75
C PHE A 16 -1.69 -2.18 13.88
N GLY A 17 -2.97 -1.84 13.78
CA GLY A 17 -3.47 -0.79 12.90
C GLY A 17 -4.85 -1.13 12.38
N PHE A 18 -4.93 -1.53 11.11
CA PHE A 18 -6.12 -2.10 10.52
C PHE A 18 -5.74 -2.98 9.33
N HIS A 19 -6.69 -3.78 8.86
CA HIS A 19 -6.61 -4.39 7.53
C HIS A 19 -7.91 -4.15 6.78
N TYR A 20 -7.82 -4.21 5.46
CA TYR A 20 -8.99 -4.06 4.62
C TYR A 20 -8.97 -5.09 3.51
N VAL A 21 -10.16 -5.40 3.01
CA VAL A 21 -10.35 -6.27 1.85
C VAL A 21 -10.99 -5.49 0.72
N ALA A 22 -10.47 -5.68 -0.49
CA ALA A 22 -11.17 -5.36 -1.72
C ALA A 22 -11.83 -6.63 -2.26
N LEU A 23 -13.16 -6.66 -2.25
CA LEU A 23 -13.96 -7.76 -2.78
C LEU A 23 -14.41 -7.43 -4.19
N ARG A 24 -14.03 -8.27 -5.16
CA ARG A 24 -14.36 -8.10 -6.57
C ARG A 24 -15.18 -9.27 -7.10
N LYS A 25 -16.14 -8.99 -7.97
CA LYS A 25 -16.91 -10.04 -8.65
C LYS A 25 -16.00 -10.86 -9.56
N THR A 26 -16.23 -12.16 -9.66
CA THR A 26 -15.54 -13.02 -10.63
C THR A 26 -16.53 -13.58 -11.63
N ASN A 27 -16.02 -14.21 -12.70
CA ASN A 27 -16.84 -14.92 -13.67
C ASN A 27 -17.37 -16.27 -13.12
N THR A 28 -16.89 -16.70 -11.95
CA THR A 28 -17.34 -17.94 -11.31
C THR A 28 -18.51 -17.63 -10.38
N PRO A 29 -19.66 -18.34 -10.51
CA PRO A 29 -20.81 -18.13 -9.66
C PRO A 29 -20.46 -18.26 -8.17
N ARG A 30 -20.99 -17.36 -7.34
CA ARG A 30 -20.80 -17.34 -5.87
C ARG A 30 -19.34 -17.29 -5.43
N THR A 31 -18.43 -16.82 -6.29
CA THR A 31 -17.02 -16.64 -5.96
C THR A 31 -16.62 -15.19 -6.14
N LEU A 32 -16.05 -14.62 -5.09
CA LEU A 32 -15.43 -13.31 -5.07
C LEU A 32 -13.91 -13.45 -5.12
N ASN A 33 -13.23 -12.45 -5.67
CA ASN A 33 -11.82 -12.25 -5.43
C ASN A 33 -11.66 -11.36 -4.20
N ALA A 34 -10.94 -11.83 -3.20
CA ALA A 34 -10.65 -11.11 -1.97
C ALA A 34 -9.17 -10.76 -1.92
N ARG A 35 -8.86 -9.47 -2.01
CA ARG A 35 -7.51 -8.95 -1.81
C ARG A 35 -7.43 -8.25 -0.46
N VAL A 36 -6.77 -8.88 0.51
CA VAL A 36 -6.61 -8.37 1.87
C VAL A 36 -5.24 -7.72 2.03
N VAL A 37 -5.21 -6.50 2.55
CA VAL A 37 -4.00 -5.69 2.74
C VAL A 37 -4.01 -5.11 4.17
N PRO A 38 -2.95 -5.31 4.97
CA PRO A 38 -2.80 -4.65 6.26
C PRO A 38 -2.14 -3.28 6.12
N PHE A 39 -2.54 -2.35 6.99
CA PHE A 39 -1.77 -1.17 7.36
C PHE A 39 -1.28 -1.35 8.80
N ILE A 40 0.02 -1.29 8.97
CA ILE A 40 0.74 -1.48 10.23
C ILE A 40 1.26 -0.11 10.65
N VAL A 41 0.79 0.39 11.80
CA VAL A 41 1.25 1.70 12.27
C VAL A 41 2.76 1.64 12.58
N PRO A 42 3.52 2.72 12.29
CA PRO A 42 3.03 3.99 11.76
C PRO A 42 3.05 4.13 10.22
N TYR A 43 3.75 3.26 9.49
CA TYR A 43 4.01 3.49 8.05
C TYR A 43 4.17 2.21 7.21
N GLY A 44 3.80 1.05 7.76
CA GLY A 44 3.97 -0.24 7.09
C GLY A 44 2.74 -0.69 6.32
N ARG A 45 2.94 -1.30 5.16
CA ARG A 45 1.90 -2.04 4.43
C ARG A 45 2.49 -3.30 3.78
N ILE A 46 1.66 -4.33 3.60
CA ILE A 46 2.05 -5.55 2.89
C ILE A 46 1.14 -5.72 1.68
N ILE A 47 1.71 -5.77 0.49
CA ILE A 47 0.98 -5.85 -0.77
C ILE A 47 1.22 -7.24 -1.37
N PRO A 48 0.16 -8.02 -1.64
CA PRO A 48 0.31 -9.33 -2.27
C PRO A 48 0.49 -9.15 -3.78
N ALA A 49 1.41 -9.92 -4.34
CA ALA A 49 1.59 -10.16 -5.77
C ALA A 49 1.55 -11.67 -6.04
N PRO A 50 1.37 -12.15 -7.29
CA PRO A 50 1.12 -13.57 -7.57
C PRO A 50 2.17 -14.55 -7.01
N ALA A 51 3.45 -14.16 -6.99
CA ALA A 51 4.55 -15.01 -6.52
C ALA A 51 5.30 -14.44 -5.30
N PHE A 52 5.03 -13.18 -4.93
CA PHE A 52 5.81 -12.43 -3.95
C PHE A 52 4.89 -11.58 -3.08
N GLN A 53 5.41 -11.17 -1.93
CA GLN A 53 4.85 -10.10 -1.12
C GLN A 53 5.82 -8.93 -1.09
N PHE A 54 5.25 -7.73 -1.15
CA PHE A 54 5.98 -6.48 -1.00
C PHE A 54 5.61 -5.90 0.36
N THR A 55 6.58 -5.85 1.27
CA THR A 55 6.45 -5.03 2.48
C THR A 55 7.02 -3.65 2.15
N VAL A 56 6.18 -2.63 2.26
CA VAL A 56 6.55 -1.23 1.99
C VAL A 56 6.52 -0.46 3.30
N LEU A 57 7.61 0.26 3.59
CA LEU A 57 7.72 1.15 4.74
C LEU A 57 7.95 2.57 4.24
N GLU A 58 7.04 3.48 4.58
CA GLU A 58 7.11 4.90 4.22
C GLU A 58 7.64 5.72 5.40
N VAL A 59 8.95 5.73 5.60
CA VAL A 59 9.57 6.30 6.80
C VAL A 59 9.75 7.81 6.62
N PRO A 60 9.12 8.66 7.45
CA PRO A 60 9.37 10.09 7.40
C PRO A 60 10.84 10.40 7.75
N GLU A 61 11.52 11.15 6.89
CA GLU A 61 12.86 11.68 7.19
C GLU A 61 12.76 13.05 7.87
N ASP A 62 11.89 13.90 7.34
CA ASP A 62 11.52 15.20 7.85
C ASP A 62 10.06 15.54 7.49
N ASP A 63 9.64 16.79 7.67
CA ASP A 63 8.26 17.24 7.39
C ASP A 63 7.87 17.17 5.90
N THR A 64 8.84 17.02 5.00
CA THR A 64 8.68 17.15 3.55
C THR A 64 9.30 16.00 2.74
N HIS A 65 10.04 15.08 3.38
CA HIS A 65 10.71 13.96 2.72
C HIS A 65 10.37 12.62 3.40
N THR A 66 10.24 11.59 2.57
CA THR A 66 9.94 10.21 2.97
C THR A 66 10.96 9.28 2.31
N SER A 67 11.55 8.41 3.12
CA SER A 67 12.33 7.26 2.67
C SER A 67 11.40 6.05 2.48
N THR A 68 11.27 5.58 1.25
CA THR A 68 10.49 4.37 0.93
C THR A 68 11.39 3.14 0.91
N PHE A 69 11.16 2.20 1.84
CA PHE A 69 11.85 0.90 1.86
C PHE A 69 10.95 -0.19 1.28
N LEU A 70 11.45 -0.88 0.26
CA LEU A 70 10.77 -2.00 -0.38
C LEU A 70 11.47 -3.31 -0.02
N VAL A 71 10.76 -4.18 0.69
CA VAL A 71 11.21 -5.52 1.02
C VAL A 71 10.37 -6.53 0.26
N VAL A 72 11.01 -7.27 -0.65
CA VAL A 72 10.36 -8.30 -1.47
C VAL A 72 10.73 -9.67 -0.95
N HIS A 73 9.74 -10.50 -0.68
CA HIS A 73 9.95 -11.88 -0.26
C HIS A 73 8.91 -12.82 -0.88
N GLY A 74 9.26 -14.09 -1.01
CA GLY A 74 8.37 -15.13 -1.53
C GLY A 74 8.97 -16.52 -1.29
N ASN A 75 8.26 -17.55 -1.71
CA ASN A 75 8.75 -18.93 -1.61
C ASN A 75 9.76 -19.28 -2.71
N GLU A 76 9.74 -18.52 -3.80
CA GLU A 76 10.67 -18.64 -4.92
C GLU A 76 11.81 -17.63 -4.80
N PRO A 77 13.01 -17.92 -5.34
CA PRO A 77 14.11 -16.97 -5.37
C PRO A 77 13.70 -15.64 -6.04
N VAL A 78 14.01 -14.53 -5.36
CA VAL A 78 13.76 -13.18 -5.89
C VAL A 78 14.87 -12.83 -6.88
N ASN A 79 14.49 -12.49 -8.12
CA ASN A 79 15.40 -11.89 -9.08
C ASN A 79 15.37 -10.36 -8.92
N GLU A 80 16.41 -9.82 -8.29
CA GLU A 80 16.51 -8.40 -7.96
C GLU A 80 16.42 -7.50 -9.21
N ASP A 81 17.18 -7.79 -10.27
CA ASP A 81 17.16 -6.99 -11.51
C ASP A 81 15.76 -6.93 -12.13
N ARG A 82 15.03 -8.04 -12.09
CA ARG A 82 13.65 -8.08 -12.61
C ARG A 82 12.68 -7.29 -11.75
N ILE A 83 12.84 -7.30 -10.43
CA ILE A 83 12.04 -6.49 -9.52
C ILE A 83 12.32 -5.01 -9.77
N ILE A 84 13.59 -4.64 -9.88
CA ILE A 84 14.03 -3.28 -10.18
C ILE A 84 13.41 -2.76 -11.48
N GLU A 85 13.47 -3.57 -12.55
CA GLU A 85 12.90 -3.22 -13.84
C GLU A 85 11.37 -3.06 -13.77
N LEU A 86 10.68 -3.94 -13.03
CA LEU A 86 9.23 -3.85 -12.81
C LEU A 86 8.83 -2.57 -12.09
N LEU A 87 9.62 -2.16 -11.10
CA LEU A 87 9.41 -0.93 -10.34
C LEU A 87 9.80 0.32 -11.17
N GLY A 88 10.60 0.17 -12.23
CA GLY A 88 11.12 1.27 -13.04
C GLY A 88 12.34 1.98 -12.43
N LEU A 89 12.93 1.38 -11.40
CA LEU A 89 14.09 1.92 -10.67
C LEU A 89 15.43 1.59 -11.36
N ASP A 90 15.39 0.98 -12.54
CA ASP A 90 16.51 0.84 -13.48
C ASP A 90 16.73 2.11 -14.32
N ASN A 91 15.72 2.98 -14.43
CA ASN A 91 15.79 4.14 -15.30
C ASN A 91 16.34 5.38 -14.57
N PRO A 92 17.53 5.89 -14.96
CA PRO A 92 18.14 7.06 -14.32
C PRO A 92 17.37 8.37 -14.57
N GLN A 93 16.39 8.38 -15.48
CA GLN A 93 15.45 9.49 -15.62
C GLN A 93 14.62 9.71 -14.34
N TYR A 94 14.23 8.61 -13.68
CA TYR A 94 13.30 8.65 -12.55
C TYR A 94 14.01 8.44 -11.21
N TYR A 95 15.07 7.64 -11.16
CA TYR A 95 15.68 7.23 -9.90
C TYR A 95 17.20 7.18 -9.97
N ASN A 96 17.85 7.88 -9.03
CA ASN A 96 19.29 7.81 -8.82
C ASN A 96 19.61 6.71 -7.81
N ARG A 97 20.23 5.62 -8.29
CA ARG A 97 20.59 4.46 -7.46
C ARG A 97 21.71 4.72 -6.46
N GLN A 98 22.60 5.67 -6.74
CA GLN A 98 23.73 5.99 -5.86
C GLN A 98 23.27 6.81 -4.66
N THR A 99 22.31 7.72 -4.86
CA THR A 99 21.78 8.59 -3.80
C THR A 99 20.45 8.11 -3.24
N CYS A 100 19.87 7.05 -3.81
CA CYS A 100 18.54 6.53 -3.48
C CYS A 100 17.42 7.59 -3.60
N THR A 101 17.48 8.43 -4.62
CA THR A 101 16.58 9.59 -4.76
C THR A 101 15.72 9.45 -6.01
N PHE A 102 14.40 9.66 -5.86
CA PHE A 102 13.49 9.84 -6.98
C PHE A 102 13.62 11.28 -7.52
N THR A 103 13.90 11.43 -8.81
CA THR A 103 14.35 12.70 -9.41
C THR A 103 13.30 13.38 -10.27
N ALA A 104 12.25 12.66 -10.67
CA ALA A 104 11.21 13.22 -11.53
C ALA A 104 10.28 14.17 -10.75
N SER A 105 9.83 15.24 -11.40
CA SER A 105 9.06 16.31 -10.75
C SER A 105 8.13 17.04 -11.72
N TRP A 106 7.34 17.99 -11.22
CA TRP A 106 6.52 18.84 -12.10
C TRP A 106 7.33 19.67 -13.12
N ALA A 107 8.64 19.85 -12.93
CA ALA A 107 9.49 20.58 -13.89
C ALA A 107 9.44 19.99 -15.31
N ASP A 108 9.24 18.68 -15.42
CA ASP A 108 9.12 17.94 -16.68
C ASP A 108 7.88 17.03 -16.72
N ALA A 109 6.83 17.39 -15.95
CA ALA A 109 5.62 16.59 -15.79
C ALA A 109 5.91 15.12 -15.40
N PHE A 110 6.89 14.94 -14.51
CA PHE A 110 7.38 13.66 -14.01
C PHE A 110 7.89 12.73 -15.11
N GLY A 111 8.34 13.28 -16.24
CA GLY A 111 8.81 12.49 -17.38
C GLY A 111 7.71 11.73 -18.14
N GLN A 112 6.44 12.11 -17.95
CA GLN A 112 5.29 11.47 -18.59
C GLN A 112 5.34 11.58 -20.12
N ASP A 113 5.28 10.44 -20.82
CA ASP A 113 5.25 10.38 -22.28
C ASP A 113 3.81 10.32 -22.81
N ARG A 114 3.39 11.43 -23.45
CA ARG A 114 2.05 11.58 -24.05
C ARG A 114 1.78 10.64 -25.22
N ALA A 115 2.80 10.26 -25.99
CA ALA A 115 2.63 9.30 -27.08
C ALA A 115 2.36 7.90 -26.52
N ARG A 116 3.08 7.52 -25.45
CA ARG A 116 2.90 6.24 -24.75
C ARG A 116 1.58 6.14 -23.99
N MET A 117 0.90 7.25 -23.71
CA MET A 117 -0.45 7.23 -23.14
C MET A 117 -1.49 6.50 -24.04
N LYS A 118 -1.15 6.22 -25.30
CA LYS A 118 -1.94 5.38 -26.21
C LYS A 118 -1.80 3.88 -25.93
N GLU A 119 -0.75 3.49 -25.22
CA GLU A 119 -0.39 2.10 -24.92
C GLU A 119 -0.63 1.74 -23.44
N ASN A 120 -0.40 2.69 -22.53
CA ASN A 120 -0.74 2.59 -21.11
C ASN A 120 -1.35 3.90 -20.60
N TRP A 121 -2.05 3.91 -19.47
CA TRP A 121 -2.81 5.09 -19.04
C TRP A 121 -1.96 6.25 -18.53
N THR A 122 -0.79 5.95 -17.95
CA THR A 122 0.04 6.93 -17.23
C THR A 122 1.07 7.59 -18.11
N GLY A 123 1.45 6.99 -19.26
CA GLY A 123 2.61 7.40 -20.05
C GLY A 123 3.96 7.16 -19.35
N LEU A 124 3.95 6.51 -18.19
CA LEU A 124 5.14 6.22 -17.38
C LEU A 124 5.58 4.76 -17.58
N ARG A 125 6.73 4.40 -17.03
CA ARG A 125 7.24 3.01 -17.01
C ARG A 125 7.71 2.68 -15.61
N GLY A 126 7.08 1.68 -15.02
CA GLY A 126 7.45 1.14 -13.71
C GLY A 126 6.42 1.49 -12.65
N VAL A 127 6.09 0.51 -11.83
CA VAL A 127 5.04 0.65 -10.81
C VAL A 127 5.42 1.71 -9.76
N GLU A 128 6.66 1.67 -9.27
CA GLU A 128 7.12 2.64 -8.26
C GLU A 128 7.22 4.05 -8.85
N VAL A 129 7.57 4.17 -10.14
CA VAL A 129 7.58 5.47 -10.82
C VAL A 129 6.18 6.07 -10.88
N GLU A 130 5.15 5.26 -11.16
CA GLU A 130 3.76 5.70 -11.15
C GLU A 130 3.31 6.11 -9.74
N ASP A 131 3.60 5.28 -8.73
CA ASP A 131 3.24 5.53 -7.33
C ASP A 131 3.93 6.79 -6.78
N ALA A 132 5.25 6.93 -6.97
CA ALA A 132 6.01 8.11 -6.57
C ALA A 132 5.53 9.38 -7.29
N THR A 133 5.20 9.27 -8.59
CA THR A 133 4.62 10.40 -9.34
C THR A 133 3.31 10.87 -8.72
N ILE A 134 2.37 9.96 -8.43
CA ILE A 134 1.09 10.33 -7.82
C ILE A 134 1.28 10.90 -6.40
N GLY A 135 2.16 10.29 -5.59
CA GLY A 135 2.48 10.77 -4.25
C GLY A 135 3.05 12.19 -4.26
N LEU A 136 4.10 12.42 -5.04
CA LEU A 136 4.82 13.69 -5.10
C LEU A 136 4.06 14.79 -5.86
N SER A 137 3.17 14.41 -6.79
CA SER A 137 2.39 15.39 -7.57
C SER A 137 1.50 16.29 -6.71
N GLN A 138 1.17 15.86 -5.49
CA GLN A 138 0.35 16.59 -4.52
C GLN A 138 1.13 17.71 -3.79
N GLY A 139 2.45 17.77 -3.99
CA GLY A 139 3.36 18.68 -3.30
C GLY A 139 3.84 18.14 -1.94
N PRO A 140 4.77 18.86 -1.28
CA PRO A 140 5.40 18.39 -0.05
C PRO A 140 4.41 18.28 1.13
N LEU A 141 3.44 19.19 1.20
CA LEU A 141 2.36 19.18 2.19
C LEU A 141 1.03 19.47 1.50
N TYR A 142 0.21 18.44 1.35
CA TYR A 142 -1.09 18.56 0.69
C TYR A 142 -2.09 19.33 1.56
N ASP A 143 -2.69 20.40 1.03
CA ASP A 143 -3.76 21.14 1.70
C ASP A 143 -5.08 20.35 1.68
N ARG A 144 -5.43 19.82 2.85
CA ARG A 144 -6.61 18.99 3.04
C ARG A 144 -7.89 19.78 3.33
N SER A 145 -7.83 21.10 3.48
CA SER A 145 -9.00 21.93 3.84
C SER A 145 -10.12 21.91 2.79
N ARG A 146 -9.76 21.52 1.55
CA ARG A 146 -10.67 21.46 0.39
C ARG A 146 -10.80 20.05 -0.18
N GLU A 147 -10.30 19.03 0.51
CA GLU A 147 -10.35 17.66 0.02
C GLU A 147 -11.79 17.13 -0.01
N HIS A 148 -12.13 16.38 -1.07
CA HIS A 148 -13.45 15.77 -1.23
C HIS A 148 -13.26 14.26 -1.40
N LEU A 149 -13.33 13.54 -0.28
CA LEU A 149 -13.16 12.09 -0.26
C LEU A 149 -14.43 11.37 -0.72
N VAL A 150 -14.26 10.24 -1.39
CA VAL A 150 -15.33 9.35 -1.87
C VAL A 150 -15.31 8.03 -1.10
N PRO A 151 -16.33 7.15 -1.25
CA PRO A 151 -16.33 5.86 -0.56
C PRO A 151 -15.10 4.97 -0.82
N ALA A 152 -14.40 5.14 -1.94
CA ALA A 152 -13.14 4.44 -2.22
C ALA A 152 -11.99 4.86 -1.27
N ASP A 153 -12.06 6.04 -0.64
CA ASP A 153 -11.02 6.61 0.23
C ASP A 153 -11.16 6.19 1.70
N GLN A 154 -11.96 5.16 1.99
CA GLN A 154 -12.19 4.69 3.36
C GLN A 154 -10.89 4.29 4.06
N ALA A 155 -9.97 3.63 3.35
CA ALA A 155 -8.67 3.24 3.91
C ALA A 155 -7.79 4.47 4.22
N VAL A 156 -7.78 5.49 3.34
CA VAL A 156 -7.07 6.75 3.57
C VAL A 156 -7.57 7.45 4.84
N THR A 157 -8.89 7.51 4.99
CA THR A 157 -9.52 8.06 6.20
C THR A 157 -9.12 7.25 7.44
N ARG A 158 -9.01 5.93 7.31
CA ARG A 158 -8.63 5.05 8.43
C ARG A 158 -7.17 5.22 8.85
N VAL A 159 -6.23 5.34 7.90
CA VAL A 159 -4.82 5.68 8.19
C VAL A 159 -4.74 6.95 9.03
N ARG A 160 -5.40 8.02 8.58
CA ARG A 160 -5.40 9.31 9.28
C ARG A 160 -5.94 9.19 10.71
N ARG A 161 -7.04 8.46 10.88
CA ARG A 161 -7.65 8.24 12.20
C ARG A 161 -6.70 7.49 13.13
N VAL A 162 -6.09 6.38 12.68
CA VAL A 162 -5.24 5.55 13.54
C VAL A 162 -3.92 6.25 13.90
N LEU A 163 -3.38 7.09 13.01
CA LEU A 163 -2.21 7.91 13.31
C LEU A 163 -2.52 8.99 14.34
N LEU A 164 -3.63 9.72 14.20
CA LEU A 164 -4.06 10.72 15.19
C LEU A 164 -4.37 10.09 16.55
N GLU A 165 -4.98 8.90 16.56
CA GLU A 165 -5.16 8.12 17.78
C GLU A 165 -3.81 7.77 18.41
N SER A 166 -2.83 7.33 17.62
CA SER A 166 -1.49 6.98 18.11
C SER A 166 -0.77 8.19 18.72
N VAL A 167 -0.89 9.38 18.12
CA VAL A 167 -0.38 10.64 18.70
C VAL A 167 -1.06 10.94 20.04
N LYS A 168 -2.38 10.82 20.12
CA LYS A 168 -3.13 11.04 21.36
C LYS A 168 -2.67 10.08 22.46
N ARG A 169 -2.57 8.78 22.16
CA ARG A 169 -2.09 7.75 23.10
C ARG A 169 -0.68 8.05 23.59
N ALA A 170 0.21 8.48 22.70
CA ALA A 170 1.56 8.90 23.08
C ALA A 170 1.55 10.08 24.07
N MET A 171 0.74 11.12 23.80
CA MET A 171 0.61 12.28 24.69
C MET A 171 0.07 11.92 26.07
N GLU A 172 -0.80 10.90 26.13
CA GLU A 172 -1.44 10.42 27.36
C GLU A 172 -0.62 9.31 28.06
N ASN A 173 0.55 8.94 27.53
CA ASN A 173 1.37 7.80 27.98
C ASN A 173 0.61 6.46 27.99
N GLU A 174 -0.34 6.29 27.07
CA GLU A 174 -1.00 5.01 26.84
C GLU A 174 -0.14 4.10 25.95
N PRO A 175 -0.32 2.76 26.01
CA PRO A 175 0.36 1.85 25.10
C PRO A 175 0.14 2.24 23.64
N LEU A 176 1.15 2.14 22.78
CA LEU A 176 0.96 2.40 21.34
C LEU A 176 0.47 1.15 20.62
N ARG A 177 -0.30 1.32 19.54
CA ARG A 177 -0.66 0.19 18.66
C ARG A 177 0.61 -0.37 18.00
N ALA A 178 0.61 -1.65 17.65
CA ALA A 178 1.73 -2.41 17.07
C ALA A 178 3.00 -2.55 17.95
N VAL A 179 3.31 -1.59 18.83
CA VAL A 179 4.51 -1.62 19.66
C VAL A 179 4.44 -2.79 20.65
N GLY A 180 5.50 -3.61 20.65
CA GLY A 180 5.59 -4.80 21.51
C GLY A 180 4.78 -6.01 21.03
N LEU A 181 4.08 -5.91 19.90
CA LEU A 181 3.35 -7.04 19.33
C LEU A 181 4.25 -7.95 18.50
N ASP A 182 3.96 -9.24 18.50
CA ASP A 182 4.52 -10.17 17.51
C ASP A 182 3.78 -10.04 16.18
N LEU A 183 4.41 -9.37 15.22
CA LEU A 183 3.82 -9.10 13.91
C LEU A 183 4.14 -10.18 12.86
N ARG A 184 4.81 -11.28 13.22
CA ARG A 184 5.15 -12.35 12.26
C ARG A 184 3.92 -12.99 11.60
N GLY A 185 2.77 -12.92 12.25
CA GLY A 185 1.49 -13.39 11.73
C GLY A 185 0.76 -12.39 10.82
N VAL A 186 1.23 -11.15 10.70
CA VAL A 186 0.60 -10.14 9.84
C VAL A 186 1.06 -10.35 8.40
N SER A 187 0.11 -10.50 7.48
CA SER A 187 0.38 -10.79 6.08
C SER A 187 -0.71 -10.20 5.17
N ALA A 188 -0.63 -10.48 3.87
CA ALA A 188 -1.60 -10.06 2.88
C ALA A 188 -1.93 -11.23 1.95
N CYS A 189 -3.10 -11.21 1.33
CA CYS A 189 -3.48 -12.25 0.38
C CYS A 189 -4.31 -11.71 -0.79
N ASP A 190 -4.27 -12.44 -1.90
CA ASP A 190 -5.12 -12.22 -3.07
C ASP A 190 -5.64 -13.59 -3.51
N THR A 191 -6.89 -13.91 -3.14
CA THR A 191 -7.42 -15.26 -3.28
C THR A 191 -8.92 -15.27 -3.62
N GLN A 192 -9.46 -16.45 -3.88
CA GLN A 192 -10.90 -16.65 -4.05
C GLN A 192 -11.58 -16.82 -2.70
N LEU A 193 -12.78 -16.28 -2.58
CA LEU A 193 -13.62 -16.35 -1.39
C LEU A 193 -15.04 -16.73 -1.82
N GLU A 194 -15.66 -17.68 -1.14
CA GLU A 194 -17.07 -18.01 -1.35
C GLU A 194 -17.95 -16.83 -0.91
N GLU A 195 -18.96 -16.50 -1.71
CA GLU A 195 -19.88 -15.42 -1.39
C GLU A 195 -20.62 -15.69 -0.06
N GLY A 196 -20.54 -14.72 0.86
CA GLY A 196 -21.11 -14.85 2.21
C GLY A 196 -20.12 -15.35 3.26
N ALA A 197 -18.97 -15.91 2.87
CA ALA A 197 -17.92 -16.27 3.81
C ALA A 197 -17.28 -15.03 4.47
N ALA A 198 -16.82 -15.20 5.71
CA ALA A 198 -16.11 -14.15 6.43
C ALA A 198 -14.68 -14.01 5.87
N TRP A 199 -14.39 -12.88 5.24
CA TRP A 199 -13.08 -12.62 4.63
C TRP A 199 -11.94 -12.59 5.67
N GLN A 200 -12.26 -12.34 6.93
CA GLN A 200 -11.28 -12.30 8.00
C GLN A 200 -10.69 -13.69 8.31
N ASP A 201 -11.42 -14.75 7.99
CA ASP A 201 -10.95 -16.13 8.17
C ASP A 201 -9.85 -16.48 7.14
N LEU A 202 -9.60 -15.61 6.16
CA LEU A 202 -8.44 -15.72 5.26
C LEU A 202 -7.11 -15.40 5.96
N LEU A 203 -7.13 -14.61 7.04
CA LEU A 203 -5.95 -14.20 7.81
C LEU A 203 -6.29 -14.18 9.31
N PRO A 204 -6.58 -15.36 9.93
CA PRO A 204 -7.02 -15.43 11.33
C PRO A 204 -5.97 -14.89 12.30
N SER A 205 -4.68 -15.00 11.96
CA SER A 205 -3.54 -14.46 12.72
C SER A 205 -3.62 -12.95 12.96
N HIS A 206 -4.37 -12.20 12.15
CA HIS A 206 -4.56 -10.76 12.34
C HIS A 206 -5.43 -10.42 13.56
N ARG A 207 -6.27 -11.37 14.00
CA ARG A 207 -7.10 -11.26 15.20
C ARG A 207 -6.39 -11.79 16.43
N GLU A 208 -5.48 -12.74 16.23
CA GLU A 208 -4.64 -13.37 17.25
C GLU A 208 -3.38 -12.55 17.57
N THR A 209 -3.40 -11.23 17.42
CA THR A 209 -2.31 -10.37 17.90
C THR A 209 -2.65 -9.75 19.27
N PRO A 210 -2.79 -10.53 20.38
CA PRO A 210 -2.88 -9.96 21.71
C PRO A 210 -1.50 -9.50 22.21
N VAL A 211 -1.54 -8.45 23.03
CA VAL A 211 -0.40 -7.76 23.66
C VAL A 211 0.35 -8.73 24.59
N ALA A 212 1.68 -8.75 24.48
CA ALA A 212 2.54 -9.33 25.52
C ALA A 212 2.61 -8.40 26.75
#